data_AF-A0A378WPQ4-F1
#
_entry.id   AF-A0A378WPQ4-F1
#
_cell.length_a   1.000
_cell.length_b   1.000
_cell.length_c   1.000
_cell.angle_alpha   90.00
_cell.angle_beta   90.00
_cell.angle_gamma   90.00
#
_symmetry.space_group_name_H-M   'P 1'
#
loop_
_entity.id
_entity.type
_entity.pdbx_description
1 polymer ?
#
loop_
_entity_poly.entity_id
_entity_poly.type
_entity_poly.pdbx_seq_one_letter_code
_entity_poly.pdbx_strand_id
1 'polypeptide(L)'
;MLDIDDPDDVIAASGQVAAVKVSFADQVGATTGGWTVDERPAAPLDYRLKAVFDQVTGWFDTAAADFRGRIDATHTRTHGTVTGLRNADIDGGGYVQSESV
;
A
#
# COMPACT_ATOMS: atom_id res chain seq x y z
N MET A 1 -11.30 11.77 18.19
CA MET A 1 -10.50 10.85 19.02
C MET A 1 -10.91 9.46 18.57
N LEU A 2 -9.96 8.57 18.25
CA LEU A 2 -10.29 7.21 17.86
C LEU A 2 -10.86 6.49 19.10
N ASP A 3 -12.08 5.96 19.01
CA ASP A 3 -12.56 5.00 20.00
C ASP A 3 -11.98 3.63 19.64
N ILE A 4 -11.13 3.09 20.52
CA ILE A 4 -10.48 1.79 20.29
C ILE A 4 -11.39 0.64 20.72
N ASP A 5 -12.42 0.92 21.51
CA ASP A 5 -13.37 -0.06 22.01
C ASP A 5 -14.56 -0.23 21.05
N ASP A 6 -14.69 0.64 20.04
CA ASP A 6 -15.64 0.49 18.93
C ASP A 6 -14.93 -0.12 17.69
N PRO A 7 -15.23 -1.40 17.34
CA PRO A 7 -14.75 -2.06 16.14
C PRO A 7 -14.92 -1.26 14.85
N ASP A 8 -16.04 -0.56 14.71
CA ASP A 8 -16.40 0.12 13.47
C ASP A 8 -15.54 1.40 13.30
N ASP A 9 -15.20 2.08 14.40
CA ASP A 9 -14.28 3.22 14.43
C ASP A 9 -12.84 2.80 14.08
N VAL A 10 -12.36 1.66 14.59
CA VAL A 10 -11.02 1.12 14.27
C VAL A 10 -10.92 0.72 12.80
N ILE A 11 -11.95 0.07 12.27
CA ILE A 11 -12.02 -0.30 10.85
C ILE A 11 -12.03 0.96 9.99
N ALA A 12 -12.89 1.93 10.30
CA ALA A 12 -13.00 3.18 9.56
C ALA A 12 -11.67 3.96 9.55
N ALA A 13 -11.02 4.10 10.70
CA ALA A 13 -9.72 4.77 10.80
C ALA A 13 -8.63 4.03 10.01
N SER A 14 -8.60 2.70 10.08
CA SER A 14 -7.64 1.91 9.30
C SER A 14 -7.85 2.05 7.78
N GLY A 15 -9.10 2.13 7.34
CA GLY A 15 -9.46 2.39 5.94
C GLY A 15 -9.05 3.78 5.47
N GLN A 16 -9.23 4.81 6.31
CA GLN A 16 -8.76 6.18 6.01
C GLN A 16 -7.23 6.24 5.89
N VAL A 17 -6.50 5.60 6.80
CA VAL A 17 -5.04 5.52 6.74
C VAL A 17 -4.59 4.77 5.49
N ALA A 18 -5.27 3.68 5.14
CA ALA A 18 -4.98 2.93 3.92
C ALA A 18 -5.19 3.81 2.68
N ALA A 19 -6.32 4.51 2.58
CA ALA A 19 -6.62 5.41 1.47
C ALA A 19 -5.58 6.52 1.29
N VAL A 20 -5.15 7.17 2.38
CA VAL A 20 -4.11 8.22 2.33
C VAL A 20 -2.78 7.65 1.81
N LYS A 21 -2.39 6.46 2.29
CA LYS A 21 -1.13 5.83 1.86
C LYS A 21 -1.18 5.32 0.41
N VAL A 22 -2.33 4.81 -0.05
CA VAL A 22 -2.54 4.44 -1.46
C VAL A 22 -2.44 5.67 -2.35
N SER A 23 -3.09 6.78 -1.98
CA SER A 23 -2.99 8.06 -2.70
C SER A 23 -1.54 8.54 -2.83
N PHE A 24 -0.73 8.39 -1.78
CA PHE A 24 0.71 8.67 -1.86
C PHE A 24 1.44 7.75 -2.86
N ALA A 25 1.14 6.44 -2.85
CA ALA A 25 1.71 5.50 -3.83
C ALA A 25 1.32 5.86 -5.27
N ASP A 26 0.08 6.29 -5.47
CA ASP A 26 -0.44 6.76 -6.76
C ASP A 26 0.29 8.03 -7.21
N GLN A 27 0.55 8.97 -6.31
CA GLN A 27 1.29 10.19 -6.61
C GLN A 27 2.75 9.91 -7.02
N VAL A 28 3.40 8.95 -6.36
CA VAL A 28 4.75 8.50 -6.75
C VAL A 28 4.70 7.90 -8.16
N GLY A 29 3.77 6.99 -8.43
CA GLY A 29 3.59 6.39 -9.75
C GLY A 29 3.30 7.43 -10.84
N ALA A 30 2.44 8.42 -10.56
CA ALA A 30 2.14 9.50 -11.49
C ALA A 30 3.37 10.38 -11.77
N THR A 31 4.17 10.65 -10.74
CA THR A 31 5.40 11.45 -10.86
C THR A 31 6.45 10.71 -11.69
N THR A 32 6.69 9.43 -11.40
CA THR A 32 7.62 8.59 -12.17
C THR A 32 7.14 8.36 -13.59
N GLY A 33 5.84 8.12 -13.81
CA GLY A 33 5.26 7.98 -15.15
C GLY A 33 5.31 9.27 -15.98
N GLY A 34 5.44 10.43 -15.34
CA GLY A 34 5.68 11.71 -16.00
C GLY A 34 7.13 11.95 -16.39
N TRP A 35 8.07 11.08 -16.00
CA TRP A 35 9.45 11.18 -16.45
C TRP A 35 9.55 10.71 -17.91
N THR A 36 10.07 11.57 -18.77
CA THR A 36 10.32 11.27 -20.18
C THR A 36 11.74 11.62 -20.55
N VAL A 37 12.29 10.91 -21.54
CA VAL A 37 13.51 11.33 -22.25
C VAL A 37 13.05 11.87 -23.59
N ASP A 38 13.16 13.20 -23.76
CA ASP A 38 12.57 13.93 -24.90
C ASP A 38 13.28 13.62 -26.24
N GLU A 39 14.50 13.10 -26.20
CA GLU A 39 15.29 12.78 -27.39
C GLU A 39 15.33 11.28 -27.69
N ARG A 40 15.12 10.93 -28.97
CA ARG A 40 15.27 9.55 -29.44
C ARG A 40 16.75 9.16 -29.39
N PRO A 41 17.11 8.03 -28.75
CA PRO A 41 18.50 7.60 -28.67
C PRO A 41 19.15 7.49 -30.05
N ALA A 42 20.25 8.22 -30.27
CA ALA A 42 20.96 8.27 -31.54
C ALA A 42 22.38 7.69 -31.44
N ALA A 43 23.01 7.80 -30.26
CA ALA A 43 24.32 7.24 -29.96
C ALA A 43 24.24 6.05 -28.99
N PRO A 44 25.25 5.17 -28.95
CA PRO A 44 25.32 4.08 -27.96
C PRO A 44 25.19 4.53 -26.50
N LEU A 45 25.67 5.75 -26.18
CA LEU A 45 25.52 6.34 -24.85
C LEU A 45 24.04 6.62 -24.52
N ASP A 46 23.27 7.11 -25.47
CA ASP A 46 21.85 7.43 -25.28
C ASP A 46 21.03 6.18 -25.00
N TYR A 47 21.34 5.06 -25.68
CA TYR A 47 20.70 3.77 -25.39
C TYR A 47 21.01 3.29 -23.97
N ARG A 48 22.25 3.48 -23.52
CA ARG A 48 22.64 3.11 -22.15
C ARG A 48 21.93 3.99 -21.12
N LEU A 49 21.83 5.30 -21.37
CA LEU A 49 21.10 6.22 -20.50
C LEU A 49 19.61 5.89 -20.47
N LYS A 50 19.00 5.55 -21.60
CA LYS A 50 17.62 5.08 -21.68
C LYS A 50 17.41 3.78 -20.89
N ALA A 51 18.34 2.82 -20.98
CA ALA A 51 18.25 1.58 -20.22
C ALA A 51 18.35 1.81 -18.71
N VAL A 52 19.24 2.71 -18.26
CA VAL A 52 19.33 3.10 -16.85
C VAL A 52 18.07 3.84 -16.41
N PHE A 53 17.54 4.73 -17.24
CA PHE A 53 16.28 5.42 -16.99
C PHE A 53 15.12 4.43 -16.78
N ASP A 54 14.97 3.45 -17.68
CA ASP A 54 13.94 2.41 -17.59
C ASP A 54 14.10 1.53 -16.35
N GLN A 55 15.35 1.26 -15.94
CA GLN A 55 15.62 0.52 -14.71
C GLN A 55 15.19 1.31 -13.47
N VAL A 56 15.50 2.61 -13.43
CA VAL A 56 15.14 3.48 -12.30
C VAL A 56 13.62 3.63 -12.21
N THR A 57 12.91 3.87 -13.31
CA THR A 57 11.45 3.94 -13.31
C THR A 57 10.82 2.63 -12.85
N GLY A 58 11.35 1.48 -13.31
CA GLY A 58 10.90 0.17 -12.86
C GLY A 58 11.09 -0.09 -11.35
N TRP A 59 12.13 0.47 -10.73
CA TRP A 59 12.31 0.39 -9.27
C TRP A 59 11.22 1.14 -8.50
N PHE A 60 10.85 2.34 -8.97
CA PHE A 60 9.77 3.12 -8.35
C PHE A 60 8.42 2.43 -8.51
N ASP A 61 8.12 1.87 -9.68
CA ASP A 61 6.88 1.11 -9.91
C ASP A 61 6.79 -0.10 -8.98
N THR A 62 7.89 -0.85 -8.85
CA THR A 62 7.97 -2.01 -7.94
C THR A 62 7.78 -1.59 -6.49
N ALA A 63 8.45 -0.52 -6.05
CA ALA A 63 8.33 -0.01 -4.68
C ALA A 63 6.91 0.48 -4.37
N ALA A 64 6.26 1.17 -5.32
CA ALA A 64 4.88 1.61 -5.16
C ALA A 64 3.90 0.42 -5.08
N ALA A 65 4.11 -0.62 -5.88
CA ALA A 65 3.30 -1.84 -5.83
C ALA A 65 3.47 -2.60 -4.50
N ASP A 66 4.70 -2.79 -4.03
CA ASP A 66 4.98 -3.42 -2.72
C ASP A 66 4.37 -2.61 -1.58
N PHE A 67 4.49 -1.28 -1.63
CA PHE A 67 3.88 -0.41 -0.62
C PHE A 67 2.35 -0.53 -0.59
N ARG A 68 1.67 -0.55 -1.74
CA ARG A 68 0.22 -0.83 -1.83
C ARG A 68 -0.15 -2.18 -1.22
N GLY A 69 0.57 -3.24 -1.59
CA GLY A 69 0.32 -4.57 -1.05
C GLY A 69 0.43 -4.65 0.48
N ARG A 70 1.42 -3.96 1.07
CA ARG A 70 1.56 -3.89 2.54
C ARG A 70 0.44 -3.12 3.22
N ILE A 71 -0.07 -2.05 2.58
CA ILE A 71 -1.20 -1.28 3.09
C ILE A 71 -2.45 -2.15 3.14
N ASP A 72 -2.75 -2.82 2.03
CA ASP A 72 -3.92 -3.70 1.91
C ASP A 72 -3.83 -4.84 2.93
N ALA A 73 -2.69 -5.51 3.03
CA ALA A 73 -2.46 -6.57 4.02
C ALA A 73 -2.65 -6.07 5.47
N THR A 74 -2.20 -4.84 5.77
CA THR A 74 -2.38 -4.26 7.10
C THR A 74 -3.85 -3.96 7.38
N HIS A 75 -4.58 -3.39 6.42
CA HIS A 75 -6.00 -3.09 6.57
C HIS A 75 -6.83 -4.38 6.72
N THR A 76 -6.60 -5.38 5.87
CA THR A 76 -7.24 -6.70 5.97
C THR A 76 -7.00 -7.35 7.33
N ARG A 77 -5.75 -7.33 7.83
CA ARG A 77 -5.45 -7.86 9.17
C ARG A 77 -6.20 -7.11 10.26
N THR A 78 -6.21 -5.78 10.22
CA THR A 78 -6.93 -4.97 11.21
C THR A 78 -8.41 -5.32 11.18
N HIS A 79 -9.03 -5.37 10.01
CA HIS A 79 -10.42 -5.75 9.84
C HIS A 79 -10.71 -7.16 10.39
N GLY A 80 -9.89 -8.15 10.01
CA GLY A 80 -10.04 -9.53 10.47
C GLY A 80 -9.88 -9.67 11.99
N THR A 81 -8.87 -9.02 12.57
CA THR A 81 -8.61 -9.04 14.02
C THR A 81 -9.75 -8.38 14.79
N VAL A 82 -10.21 -7.21 14.34
CA VAL A 82 -11.30 -6.47 14.98
C VAL A 82 -12.63 -7.24 14.89
N THR A 83 -12.91 -7.84 13.75
CA THR A 83 -14.09 -8.72 13.57
C THR A 83 -14.00 -9.95 14.49
N GLY A 84 -12.82 -10.55 14.59
CA GLY A 84 -12.57 -11.68 15.49
C GLY A 84 -12.78 -11.32 16.95
N LEU A 85 -12.28 -10.17 17.40
CA LEU A 85 -12.49 -9.66 18.76
C LEU A 85 -13.97 -9.41 19.04
N ARG A 86 -14.70 -8.77 18.12
CA ARG A 86 -16.15 -8.54 18.26
C ARG A 86 -16.92 -9.85 18.39
N ASN A 87 -16.59 -10.87 17.59
CA ASN A 87 -17.23 -12.17 17.68
C ASN A 87 -16.89 -12.89 18.98
N ALA A 88 -15.64 -12.84 19.42
CA ALA A 88 -15.21 -13.41 20.69
C ALA A 88 -15.91 -12.77 21.90
N ASP A 89 -16.15 -11.46 21.85
CA ASP A 89 -16.91 -10.73 22.87
C ASP A 89 -18.39 -11.15 22.88
N ILE A 90 -19.04 -11.22 21.70
CA ILE A 90 -20.40 -11.75 21.54
C ILE A 90 -20.52 -13.19 22.08
N ASP A 91 -19.53 -14.03 21.80
CA ASP A 91 -19.50 -15.44 22.21
C ASP A 91 -19.06 -15.64 23.68
N GLY A 92 -18.70 -14.58 24.40
CA GLY A 92 -18.33 -14.63 25.82
C GLY A 92 -16.96 -15.26 26.10
N GLY A 93 -15.95 -15.02 25.25
CA GLY A 93 -14.56 -15.45 25.47
C GLY A 93 -13.99 -16.38 24.39
N GLY A 94 -14.49 -16.32 23.16
CA GLY A 94 -13.95 -17.09 22.03
C GLY A 94 -12.49 -16.74 21.70
N TYR A 95 -11.70 -17.71 21.22
CA TYR A 95 -10.31 -17.46 20.82
C TYR A 95 -10.23 -16.66 19.51
N VAL A 96 -9.45 -15.57 19.52
CA VAL A 96 -9.13 -14.80 18.31
C VAL A 96 -7.80 -15.26 17.74
N GLN A 97 -7.80 -15.79 16.51
CA GLN A 97 -6.58 -15.99 15.74
C GLN A 97 -6.25 -14.74 14.94
N SER A 98 -5.03 -14.25 15.05
CA SER A 98 -4.53 -13.21 14.15
C SER A 98 -4.09 -13.85 12.82
N GLU A 99 -4.52 -13.28 11.70
CA GLU A 99 -4.05 -13.73 10.38
C GLU A 99 -2.57 -13.35 10.17
N SER A 100 -1.72 -14.36 9.96
CA SER A 100 -0.28 -14.21 9.67
C SER A 100 -0.03 -13.79 8.21
N VAL A 101 1.07 -13.04 7.98
CA VAL A 101 1.55 -12.63 6.64
C VAL A 101 2.04 -13.83 5.84
#